data_AF-A0A800CY41-F1
#
_entry.id   AF-A0A800CY41-F1
#
_cell.length_a   1.000
_cell.length_b   1.000
_cell.length_c   1.000
_cell.angle_alpha   90.00
_cell.angle_beta   90.00
_cell.angle_gamma   90.00
#
_symmetry.space_group_name_H-M   'P 1'
#
loop_
_entity.id
_entity.type
_entity.pdbx_description
1 polymer ?
#
loop_
_entity_poly.entity_id
_entity_poly.type
_entity_poly.pdbx_seq_one_letter_code
_entity_poly.pdbx_strand_id
1 'polypeptide(L)'
;MEFQTVIGLEIHAQLKTKSKIFCGCSTEFGAPPNSQTCQICLGMPGVLPVLNKTVVEYSIKMGLATDSTINTFNQFARKNYFYPDLPKG
;
A
#
# COMPACT_ATOMS: atom_id res chain seq x y z
N MET A 1 -33.88 -24.05 -13.72
CA MET A 1 -32.83 -23.78 -12.73
C MET A 1 -33.10 -22.39 -12.19
N GLU A 2 -33.39 -22.24 -10.90
CA GLU A 2 -33.90 -20.98 -10.30
C GLU A 2 -32.86 -20.16 -9.53
N PHE A 3 -31.55 -20.38 -9.73
CA PHE A 3 -30.53 -19.51 -9.14
C PHE A 3 -29.37 -19.24 -10.09
N GLN A 4 -28.77 -18.06 -9.92
CA GLN A 4 -27.59 -17.59 -10.64
C GLN A 4 -26.52 -17.20 -9.62
N THR A 5 -25.32 -17.77 -9.74
CA THR A 5 -24.17 -17.41 -8.90
C THR A 5 -23.52 -16.12 -9.42
N VAL A 6 -23.25 -15.19 -8.50
CA VAL A 6 -22.53 -13.94 -8.78
C VAL A 6 -21.27 -13.91 -7.90
N ILE A 7 -20.10 -13.72 -8.50
CA ILE A 7 -18.79 -13.77 -7.83
C ILE A 7 -18.08 -12.43 -8.04
N GLY A 8 -17.56 -11.86 -6.96
CA GLY A 8 -16.62 -10.74 -6.97
C GLY A 8 -15.34 -11.15 -6.26
N LEU A 9 -14.20 -10.61 -6.70
CA LEU A 9 -12.88 -10.88 -6.13
C LEU A 9 -12.23 -9.57 -5.68
N GLU A 10 -11.52 -9.63 -4.56
CA GLU A 10 -10.65 -8.56 -4.08
C GLU A 10 -9.20 -9.05 -4.15
N ILE A 11 -8.35 -8.30 -4.84
CA ILE A 11 -6.95 -8.67 -5.07
C ILE A 11 -6.04 -7.60 -4.50
N HIS A 12 -5.14 -8.00 -3.60
CA HIS A 12 -4.01 -7.18 -3.16
C HIS A 12 -2.73 -7.65 -3.86
N ALA A 13 -2.00 -6.71 -4.48
CA ALA A 13 -0.73 -6.99 -5.14
C ALA A 13 0.40 -6.15 -4.54
N GLN A 14 1.50 -6.80 -4.16
CA GLN A 14 2.68 -6.10 -3.64
C GLN A 14 3.52 -5.51 -4.79
N LEU A 15 3.66 -4.19 -4.80
CA LEU A 15 4.52 -3.51 -5.76
C LEU A 15 6.00 -3.78 -5.46
N LYS A 16 6.77 -4.17 -6.50
CA LYS A 16 8.21 -4.43 -6.40
C LYS A 16 9.04 -3.13 -6.39
N THR A 17 8.77 -2.24 -5.43
CA THR A 17 9.59 -1.05 -5.18
C THR A 17 10.82 -1.41 -4.34
N LYS A 18 11.83 -0.53 -4.27
CA LYS A 18 13.01 -0.69 -3.39
C LYS A 18 12.76 -0.20 -1.96
N SER A 19 11.87 0.79 -1.81
CA SER A 19 11.52 1.40 -0.53
C SER A 19 10.01 1.34 -0.28
N LYS A 20 9.61 1.46 0.98
CA LYS A 20 8.20 1.45 1.40
C LYS A 20 7.42 2.64 0.82
N ILE A 21 6.10 2.58 0.95
CA ILE A 21 5.18 3.58 0.36
C ILE A 21 5.30 4.98 0.99
N PHE A 22 5.55 5.07 2.30
CA PHE A 22 5.56 6.33 3.05
C PHE A 22 6.88 6.65 3.77
N CYS A 23 7.93 5.84 3.57
CA CYS A 23 9.26 6.06 4.15
C CYS A 23 10.35 5.37 3.32
N GLY A 24 11.61 5.67 3.62
CA GLY A 24 12.78 5.15 2.89
C GLY A 24 13.22 3.72 3.23
N CYS A 25 12.56 3.02 4.17
CA CYS A 25 12.97 1.65 4.54
C CYS A 25 12.82 0.67 3.37
N SER A 26 13.67 -0.36 3.36
CA SER A 26 13.62 -1.45 2.36
C SER A 26 12.31 -2.23 2.40
N THR A 27 11.96 -2.82 1.26
CA THR A 27 10.86 -3.78 1.01
C THR A 27 11.38 -5.19 0.72
N GLU A 28 12.70 -5.42 0.83
CA GLU A 28 13.35 -6.69 0.54
C GLU A 28 12.91 -7.79 1.50
N PHE A 29 12.57 -8.96 0.93
CA PHE A 29 12.11 -10.11 1.67
C PHE A 29 13.26 -10.83 2.42
N GLY A 30 12.95 -11.44 3.56
CA GLY A 30 13.87 -12.34 4.27
C GLY A 30 14.77 -11.68 5.32
N ALA A 31 14.60 -10.38 5.59
CA ALA A 31 15.37 -9.70 6.63
C ALA A 31 14.95 -10.16 8.05
N PRO A 32 15.85 -10.06 9.05
CA PRO A 32 15.50 -10.36 10.44
C PRO A 32 14.33 -9.52 10.96
N PRO A 33 13.57 -10.00 11.96
CA PRO A 33 12.44 -9.27 12.53
C PRO A 33 12.79 -7.83 12.91
N ASN A 34 11.94 -6.88 12.52
CA ASN A 34 12.03 -5.45 12.83
C ASN A 34 13.31 -4.73 12.33
N SER A 35 14.17 -5.37 11.54
CA SER A 35 15.43 -4.77 11.05
C SER A 35 15.23 -3.72 9.95
N GLN A 36 14.17 -3.82 9.16
CA GLN A 36 13.85 -2.89 8.08
C GLN A 36 12.77 -1.89 8.50
N THR A 37 12.99 -1.19 9.61
CA THR A 37 11.99 -0.28 10.20
C THR A 37 12.55 1.12 10.45
N CYS A 38 11.67 2.09 10.65
CA CYS A 38 11.98 3.44 11.10
C CYS A 38 10.79 4.01 11.87
N GLN A 39 10.97 5.19 12.48
CA GLN A 39 9.93 5.85 13.28
C GLN A 39 8.61 6.04 12.48
N ILE A 40 8.69 6.31 11.18
CA ILE A 40 7.51 6.54 10.32
C ILE A 40 6.70 5.25 10.17
N CYS A 41 7.33 4.14 9.74
CA CYS A 41 6.59 2.91 9.53
C CYS A 41 6.21 2.21 10.83
N LEU A 42 6.89 2.51 11.94
CA LEU A 42 6.53 2.08 13.30
C LEU A 42 5.46 2.95 13.96
N GLY A 43 4.95 4.00 13.28
CA GLY A 43 3.86 4.82 13.82
C GLY A 43 4.24 5.60 15.08
N MET A 44 5.52 5.94 15.25
CA MET A 44 5.98 6.67 16.43
C MET A 44 5.38 8.09 16.50
N PRO A 45 5.23 8.69 17.69
CA PRO A 45 4.72 10.04 17.82
C PRO A 45 5.52 11.07 17.02
N GLY A 46 4.82 12.01 16.37
CA GLY A 46 5.42 13.15 15.65
C GLY A 46 5.89 12.88 14.22
N VAL A 47 5.74 11.65 13.70
CA VAL A 47 6.17 11.32 12.33
C VAL A 47 5.16 11.73 11.26
N LEU A 48 5.65 11.97 10.04
CA LEU A 48 4.84 12.29 8.86
C LEU A 48 5.17 11.34 7.68
N PRO A 49 4.17 10.94 6.88
CA PRO A 49 4.39 10.09 5.71
C PRO A 49 4.97 10.88 4.53
N VAL A 50 5.87 10.26 3.77
CA VAL A 50 6.40 10.82 2.51
C VAL A 50 6.17 9.83 1.38
N LEU A 51 5.32 10.19 0.41
CA LEU A 51 4.90 9.31 -0.67
C LEU A 51 6.07 8.90 -1.59
N ASN A 52 6.17 7.60 -1.86
CA ASN A 52 7.11 7.04 -2.81
C ASN A 52 6.64 7.25 -4.27
N LYS A 53 7.43 7.99 -5.06
CA LYS A 53 7.15 8.25 -6.48
C LYS A 53 6.96 6.97 -7.31
N THR A 54 7.76 5.93 -7.04
CA THR A 54 7.70 4.65 -7.79
C THR A 54 6.37 3.94 -7.56
N VAL A 55 5.77 4.09 -6.37
CA VAL A 55 4.43 3.54 -6.09
C VAL A 55 3.40 4.18 -7.02
N VAL A 56 3.46 5.50 -7.20
CA VAL A 56 2.55 6.22 -8.12
C VAL A 56 2.74 5.75 -9.56
N GLU A 57 3.99 5.67 -10.02
CA GLU A 57 4.30 5.21 -11.38
C GLU A 57 3.79 3.80 -11.65
N TYR A 58 3.98 2.87 -10.71
CA TYR A 58 3.52 1.49 -10.86
C TYR A 58 2.00 1.38 -10.76
N SER A 59 1.35 2.15 -9.89
CA SER A 59 -0.12 2.20 -9.82
C SER A 59 -0.75 2.73 -11.12
N ILE A 60 -0.15 3.75 -11.75
CA ILE A 60 -0.60 4.25 -13.06
C ILE A 60 -0.40 3.18 -14.14
N LYS A 61 0.77 2.53 -14.17
CA LYS A 61 1.02 1.42 -15.10
C LYS A 61 0.00 0.30 -14.96
N MET A 62 -0.35 -0.07 -13.72
CA MET A 62 -1.37 -1.08 -13.45
C MET A 62 -2.73 -0.63 -13.97
N GLY A 63 -3.16 0.60 -13.67
CA GLY A 63 -4.44 1.13 -14.15
C GLY A 63 -4.54 1.14 -15.68
N LEU A 64 -3.47 1.55 -16.37
CA LEU A 64 -3.40 1.49 -17.84
C LEU A 64 -3.43 0.05 -18.38
N ALA A 65 -2.78 -0.89 -17.69
CA ALA A 65 -2.75 -2.30 -18.09
C ALA A 65 -4.11 -3.02 -17.91
N THR A 66 -4.98 -2.47 -17.07
CA THR A 66 -6.35 -2.97 -16.84
C THR A 66 -7.42 -2.05 -17.44
N ASP A 67 -7.07 -1.29 -18.48
CA ASP A 67 -7.97 -0.40 -19.24
C ASP A 67 -8.79 0.56 -18.34
N SER A 68 -8.21 0.99 -17.22
CA SER A 68 -8.84 1.88 -16.26
C SER A 68 -8.57 3.35 -16.60
N THR A 69 -9.57 4.20 -16.39
CA THR A 69 -9.40 5.66 -16.52
C THR A 69 -8.58 6.21 -15.36
N ILE A 70 -7.47 6.89 -15.66
CA ILE A 70 -6.61 7.48 -14.64
C ILE A 70 -7.14 8.86 -14.22
N ASN A 71 -7.45 9.02 -12.94
CA ASN A 71 -7.85 10.29 -12.36
C ASN A 71 -6.64 11.25 -12.24
N THR A 72 -6.84 12.52 -12.58
CA THR A 72 -5.83 13.58 -12.45
C THR A 72 -5.70 14.13 -11.04
N PHE A 73 -6.73 13.91 -10.21
CA PHE A 73 -6.75 14.22 -8.79
C PHE A 73 -6.95 12.94 -7.98
N ASN A 74 -6.11 12.76 -6.96
CA ASN A 74 -6.22 11.66 -6.01
C ASN A 74 -5.81 12.13 -4.62
N GLN A 75 -6.47 11.59 -3.59
CA GLN A 75 -6.19 11.88 -2.18
C GLN A 75 -6.07 10.57 -1.39
N PHE A 76 -5.06 10.48 -0.53
CA PHE A 76 -4.95 9.39 0.43
C PHE A 76 -5.91 9.59 1.60
N ALA A 77 -6.63 8.53 1.96
CA ALA A 77 -7.51 8.48 3.13
C ALA A 77 -6.93 7.61 4.25
N ARG A 78 -7.39 7.81 5.49
CA ARG A 78 -7.06 6.96 6.63
C ARG A 78 -8.19 5.96 6.86
N LYS A 79 -7.87 4.66 6.81
CA LYS A 79 -8.76 3.56 7.20
C LYS A 79 -8.37 3.14 8.62
N ASN A 80 -9.12 3.58 9.63
CA ASN A 80 -8.75 3.41 11.05
C ASN A 80 -9.37 2.12 11.61
N TYR A 81 -8.55 1.24 12.20
CA TYR A 81 -9.01 0.04 12.90
C TYR A 81 -7.88 -0.59 13.71
N PHE A 82 -8.13 -0.98 14.97
CA PHE A 82 -7.08 -1.51 15.82
C PHE A 82 -6.67 -2.92 15.46
N TYR A 83 -5.39 -3.11 15.17
CA TYR A 83 -4.77 -4.43 15.07
C TYR A 83 -3.26 -4.35 15.39
N PRO A 84 -2.65 -5.35 16.07
CA PRO A 84 -1.25 -5.27 16.51
C PRO A 84 -0.20 -5.08 15.40
N ASP A 85 -0.50 -5.46 14.15
CA ASP A 85 0.39 -5.25 13.00
C ASP A 85 0.19 -3.89 12.30
N LEU A 86 -0.78 -3.09 12.74
CA LEU A 86 -1.10 -1.77 12.21
C LEU A 86 -0.68 -0.69 13.21
N PRO A 87 0.56 -0.18 13.14
CA PRO A 87 1.13 0.64 14.21
C PRO A 87 0.53 2.07 14.33
N LYS A 88 -0.38 2.47 13.45
CA LYS A 88 -0.88 3.86 13.37
C LYS A 88 -2.36 4.02 13.77
N GLY A 89 -3.01 2.98 14.25
CA GLY A 89 -4.44 3.03 14.57
C GLY A 89 -5.18 1.94 13.85
#